data_AF-A0A7Y2EEV7-F1
#
_entry.id   AF-A0A7Y2EEV7-F1
#
_cell.length_a   1.000
_cell.length_b   1.000
_cell.length_c   1.000
_cell.angle_alpha   90.00
_cell.angle_beta   90.00
_cell.angle_gamma   90.00
#
_symmetry.space_group_name_H-M   'P 1'
#
loop_
_entity.id
_entity.type
_entity.pdbx_description
1 polymer ?
#
loop_
_entity_poly.entity_id
_entity_poly.type
_entity_poly.pdbx_seq_one_letter_code
_entity_poly.pdbx_strand_id
1 'polypeptide(L)'
;MAQDEGVLFVPHADTVDLLTAAEALTIAEDVYRMQGEGSVMTSTPPSFKLDVSAPFHNHWHVKCALLKEIPITGVRMYNYYDDGERNTVGQLECGRYVLLADPWTGTSKAIVE
;
A
#
# COMPACT_ATOMS: atom_id res chain seq x y z
N MET A 1 -22.26 -22.22 -2.55
CA MET A 1 -21.28 -21.42 -3.29
C MET A 1 -21.43 -19.99 -2.79
N ALA A 2 -20.40 -19.44 -2.15
CA ALA A 2 -20.45 -18.05 -1.70
C ALA A 2 -20.65 -17.15 -2.93
N GLN A 3 -21.50 -16.13 -2.82
CA GLN A 3 -21.63 -15.10 -3.84
C GLN A 3 -20.24 -14.55 -4.17
N ASP A 4 -19.93 -14.45 -5.46
CA ASP A 4 -18.66 -13.93 -5.97
C ASP A 4 -18.66 -12.40 -5.74
N GLU A 5 -18.44 -11.99 -4.49
CA GLU A 5 -18.14 -10.60 -4.15
C GLU A 5 -16.81 -10.26 -4.82
N GLY A 6 -16.89 -9.59 -5.96
CA GLY A 6 -15.71 -9.10 -6.68
C GLY A 6 -14.84 -8.18 -5.82
N VAL A 7 -13.66 -7.84 -6.32
CA VAL A 7 -12.72 -6.97 -5.61
C VAL A 7 -13.29 -5.55 -5.50
N LEU A 8 -13.39 -5.02 -4.28
CA LEU A 8 -13.81 -3.63 -4.04
C LEU A 8 -12.75 -2.66 -4.55
N PHE A 9 -13.12 -1.70 -5.38
CA PHE A 9 -12.25 -0.58 -5.73
C PHE A 9 -12.62 0.65 -4.91
N VAL A 10 -11.65 1.24 -4.21
CA VAL A 10 -11.82 2.45 -3.38
C VAL A 10 -10.98 3.58 -4.00
N PRO A 11 -11.60 4.54 -4.70
CA PRO A 11 -10.89 5.67 -5.30
C PRO A 11 -10.41 6.65 -4.23
N HIS A 12 -9.40 7.48 -4.55
CA HIS A 12 -8.82 8.41 -3.58
C HIS A 12 -9.86 9.37 -2.98
N ALA A 13 -10.85 9.81 -3.76
CA ALA A 13 -11.91 10.70 -3.27
C ALA A 13 -12.70 10.09 -2.10
N ASP A 14 -12.88 8.76 -2.12
CA ASP A 14 -13.58 8.04 -1.07
C ASP A 14 -12.70 7.77 0.15
N THR A 15 -11.38 8.05 0.08
CA THR A 15 -10.45 7.89 1.21
C THR A 15 -10.23 9.16 2.02
N VAL A 16 -10.47 10.34 1.45
CA VAL A 16 -10.17 11.65 2.07
C VAL A 16 -10.87 11.84 3.41
N ASP A 17 -12.12 11.38 3.53
CA ASP A 17 -12.96 11.58 4.71
C ASP A 17 -13.12 10.32 5.59
N LEU A 18 -12.39 9.23 5.29
CA LEU A 18 -12.49 7.99 6.07
C LEU A 18 -11.92 8.12 7.48
N LEU A 19 -10.86 8.91 7.62
CA LEU A 19 -10.11 9.07 8.86
C LEU A 19 -9.76 10.53 9.05
N THR A 20 -9.92 11.01 10.28
CA THR A 20 -9.26 12.23 10.71
C THR A 20 -7.75 12.00 10.79
N ALA A 21 -6.98 13.09 10.74
CA ALA A 21 -5.52 13.02 10.91
C ALA A 21 -5.11 12.39 12.26
N ALA A 22 -5.91 12.60 13.32
CA ALA A 22 -5.67 12.01 14.62
C ALA A 22 -5.86 10.49 14.61
N GLU A 23 -6.95 9.98 14.02
CA GLU A 23 -7.20 8.54 13.89
C GLU A 23 -6.13 7.87 13.02
N ALA A 24 -5.75 8.50 11.91
CA ALA A 24 -4.67 8.02 11.06
C ALA A 24 -3.34 7.92 11.81
N LEU A 25 -3.01 8.90 12.67
CA LEU A 25 -1.78 8.88 13.46
C LEU A 25 -1.82 7.78 14.52
N THR A 26 -2.93 7.60 15.23
CA THR A 26 -3.10 6.53 16.22
C THR A 26 -2.93 5.15 15.56
N ILE A 27 -3.50 4.92 14.38
CA ILE A 27 -3.32 3.68 13.63
C ILE A 27 -1.85 3.48 13.24
N ALA A 28 -1.18 4.53 12.76
CA ALA A 28 0.23 4.46 12.38
C ALA A 28 1.12 4.11 13.58
N GLU A 29 0.91 4.75 14.73
CA GLU A 29 1.62 4.46 15.99
C GLU A 29 1.44 3.01 16.42
N ASP A 30 0.22 2.48 16.32
CA ASP A 30 -0.07 1.09 16.66
C ASP A 30 0.67 0.11 15.74
N VAL A 31 0.73 0.38 14.43
CA VAL A 31 1.52 -0.43 13.49
C VAL A 31 3.03 -0.34 13.78
N TYR A 32 3.53 0.81 14.22
CA TYR A 32 4.92 0.93 14.66
C TYR A 32 5.20 0.13 15.94
N ARG A 33 4.28 0.12 16.91
CA ARG A 33 4.36 -0.76 18.08
C ARG A 33 4.42 -2.23 17.65
N MET A 34 3.49 -2.68 16.81
CA MET A 34 3.48 -4.04 16.26
C MET A 34 4.82 -4.41 15.58
N GLN A 35 5.39 -3.48 14.81
CA GLN A 35 6.68 -3.69 14.17
C GLN A 35 7.81 -3.87 15.20
N GLY A 36 7.82 -3.05 16.26
CA GLY A 36 8.78 -3.15 17.37
C GLY A 36 8.65 -4.45 18.16
N GLU A 37 7.44 -5.01 18.24
CA GLU A 37 7.13 -6.27 18.92
C GLU A 37 7.29 -7.50 18.01
N GLY A 38 7.60 -7.33 16.72
CA GLY A 38 7.82 -8.42 15.77
C GLY A 38 6.54 -9.07 15.23
N SER A 39 5.39 -8.41 15.39
CA SER A 39 4.09 -8.88 14.91
C SER A 39 3.75 -8.40 13.49
N VAL A 40 4.66 -7.67 12.83
CA VAL A 40 4.61 -7.40 11.38
C VAL A 40 5.56 -8.35 10.64
N MET A 41 5.08 -8.95 9.56
CA MET A 41 5.89 -9.73 8.62
C MET A 41 5.95 -9.01 7.28
N THR A 42 7.15 -8.72 6.79
CA THR A 42 7.38 -8.13 5.45
C THR A 42 7.80 -9.20 4.44
N SER A 43 7.74 -8.88 3.15
CA SER A 43 8.30 -9.74 2.11
C SER A 43 9.82 -9.90 2.21
N THR A 44 10.35 -10.89 1.49
CA THR A 44 11.79 -11.06 1.24
C THR A 44 12.03 -11.02 -0.27
N PRO A 45 12.68 -9.96 -0.81
CA PRO A 45 13.20 -8.79 -0.10
C PRO A 45 12.07 -7.89 0.46
N PRO A 46 12.34 -7.06 1.49
CA PRO A 46 11.35 -6.15 2.09
C PRO A 46 10.80 -5.06 1.16
N SER A 47 11.49 -4.81 0.06
CA SER A 47 11.06 -3.90 -1.00
C SER A 47 11.54 -4.46 -2.35
N PHE A 48 10.63 -4.58 -3.29
CA PHE A 48 10.97 -4.75 -4.70
C PHE A 48 11.01 -3.37 -5.35
N LYS A 49 12.04 -3.08 -6.14
CA LYS A 49 12.23 -1.78 -6.77
C LYS A 49 12.55 -1.90 -8.25
N LEU A 50 12.00 -0.97 -9.03
CA LEU A 50 12.45 -0.65 -10.37
C LEU A 50 12.93 0.79 -10.34
N ASP A 51 14.15 1.04 -10.79
CA ASP A 51 14.73 2.38 -10.87
C ASP A 51 15.30 2.56 -12.28
N VAL A 52 14.52 3.16 -13.18
CA VAL A 52 14.91 3.39 -14.57
C VAL A 52 15.29 4.84 -14.75
N SER A 53 16.53 5.08 -15.20
CA SER A 53 17.02 6.40 -15.57
C SER A 53 16.49 6.83 -16.95
N ALA A 54 17.18 7.74 -17.62
CA ALA A 54 16.81 8.18 -18.95
C ALA A 54 16.63 6.99 -19.93
N PRO A 55 15.65 7.07 -20.86
CA PRO A 55 14.78 8.21 -21.13
C PRO A 55 13.45 8.18 -20.36
N PHE A 56 13.20 7.15 -19.55
CA PHE A 56 11.87 6.93 -18.97
C PHE A 56 11.70 7.52 -17.58
N HIS A 57 12.78 7.65 -16.81
CA HIS A 57 12.77 8.35 -15.51
C HIS A 57 11.69 7.81 -14.55
N ASN A 58 11.46 6.49 -14.60
CA ASN A 58 10.30 5.85 -13.97
C ASN A 58 10.76 4.89 -12.86
N HIS A 59 10.09 5.01 -11.72
CA HIS A 59 10.50 4.33 -10.50
C HIS A 59 9.31 3.61 -9.87
N TRP A 60 9.47 2.33 -9.52
CA TRP A 60 8.47 1.57 -8.76
C TRP A 60 9.04 1.13 -7.43
N HIS A 61 8.26 1.30 -6.36
CA HIS A 61 8.46 0.68 -5.06
C HIS A 61 7.26 -0.20 -4.73
N VAL A 62 7.50 -1.50 -4.56
CA VAL A 62 6.48 -2.47 -4.15
C VAL A 62 6.85 -3.03 -2.78
N LYS A 63 5.93 -2.94 -1.82
CA LYS A 63 6.12 -3.37 -0.43
C LYS A 63 4.94 -4.23 0.00
N CYS A 64 5.22 -5.40 0.54
CA CYS A 64 4.20 -6.33 1.05
C CYS A 64 4.37 -6.49 2.56
N ALA A 65 3.24 -6.55 3.28
CA ALA A 65 3.20 -6.80 4.70
C ALA A 65 1.98 -7.62 5.11
N LEU A 66 2.16 -8.45 6.15
CA LEU A 66 1.13 -9.09 6.93
C LEU A 66 1.22 -8.56 8.37
N LEU A 67 0.12 -8.02 8.88
CA LEU A 67 -0.03 -7.69 10.31
C LEU A 67 -0.60 -8.93 11.01
N LYS A 68 0.10 -9.47 12.02
CA LYS A 68 -0.32 -10.72 12.70
C LYS A 68 -1.39 -10.47 13.77
N GLU A 69 -1.37 -9.31 14.40
CA GLU A 69 -2.33 -8.94 15.46
C GLU A 69 -3.70 -8.56 14.89
N ILE A 70 -3.69 -7.87 13.75
CA ILE A 70 -4.89 -7.50 12.99
C ILE A 70 -4.75 -8.24 11.66
N PRO A 71 -5.41 -9.39 11.45
CA PRO A 71 -5.13 -10.31 10.34
C PRO A 71 -5.46 -9.66 8.98
N ILE A 72 -4.54 -8.83 8.50
CA ILE A 72 -4.59 -8.04 7.28
C ILE A 72 -3.28 -8.29 6.53
N THR A 73 -3.39 -8.66 5.26
CA THR A 73 -2.24 -8.76 4.36
C THR A 73 -2.48 -7.94 3.10
N GLY A 74 -1.42 -7.36 2.57
CA GLY A 74 -1.54 -6.54 1.38
C GLY A 74 -0.22 -6.11 0.77
N VAL A 75 -0.33 -5.48 -0.39
CA VAL A 75 0.80 -4.96 -1.17
C VAL A 75 0.53 -3.52 -1.55
N ARG A 76 1.44 -2.62 -1.14
CA ARG A 76 1.50 -1.25 -1.63
C ARG A 76 2.37 -1.18 -2.87
N MET A 77 1.80 -0.70 -3.95
CA MET A 77 2.47 -0.42 -5.22
C MET A 77 2.54 1.09 -5.39
N TYR A 78 3.74 1.62 -5.56
CA TYR A 78 3.99 3.05 -5.68
C TYR A 78 4.89 3.32 -6.87
N ASN A 79 4.41 4.12 -7.82
CA ASN A 79 5.11 4.56 -9.01
C ASN A 79 5.27 6.07 -9.00
N TYR A 80 6.45 6.55 -9.37
CA TYR A 80 6.68 7.96 -9.59
C TYR A 80 7.62 8.18 -10.78
N TYR A 81 7.53 9.39 -11.34
CA TYR A 81 8.41 9.91 -12.36
C TYR A 81 9.37 10.92 -11.74
N ASP A 82 10.65 10.90 -12.14
CA ASP A 82 11.66 11.87 -11.72
C ASP A 82 12.79 12.03 -12.75
N ASP A 83 12.76 13.13 -13.51
CA ASP A 83 13.84 13.50 -14.44
C ASP A 83 14.78 14.60 -13.90
N GLY A 84 14.55 15.04 -12.65
CA GLY A 84 15.26 16.16 -12.03
C GLY A 84 14.62 17.53 -12.27
N GLU A 85 13.71 17.67 -13.25
CA GLU A 85 12.92 18.88 -13.50
C GLU A 85 11.44 18.67 -13.12
N ARG A 86 10.83 17.59 -13.62
CA ARG A 86 9.52 17.08 -13.23
C ARG A 86 9.68 15.91 -12.26
N ASN A 87 8.99 16.01 -11.13
CA ASN A 87 9.00 15.00 -10.09
C ASN A 87 7.57 14.78 -9.54
N THR A 88 7.10 13.53 -9.53
CA THR A 88 5.76 13.19 -9.01
C THR A 88 5.80 12.53 -7.63
N VAL A 89 6.94 12.53 -6.94
CA VAL A 89 7.07 11.94 -5.60
C VAL A 89 6.12 12.61 -4.63
N GLY A 90 5.27 11.81 -3.99
CA GLY A 90 4.26 12.27 -3.02
C GLY A 90 3.10 13.06 -3.63
N GLN A 91 3.09 13.29 -4.94
CA GLN A 91 2.03 14.02 -5.62
C GLN A 91 0.81 13.13 -5.91
N LEU A 92 -0.36 13.73 -6.12
CA LEU A 92 -1.57 12.98 -6.48
C LEU A 92 -1.48 12.30 -7.86
N GLU A 93 -0.65 12.84 -8.76
CA GLU A 93 -0.42 12.29 -10.10
C GLU A 93 0.38 10.97 -10.11
N CYS A 94 0.96 10.57 -8.97
CA CYS A 94 1.76 9.35 -8.88
C CYS A 94 0.87 8.10 -8.84
N GLY A 95 1.33 6.99 -9.42
CA GLY A 95 0.61 5.73 -9.33
C GLY A 95 0.73 5.19 -7.90
N ARG A 96 -0.37 5.12 -7.15
CA ARG A 96 -0.35 4.58 -5.78
C ARG A 96 -1.58 3.72 -5.56
N TYR A 97 -1.35 2.46 -5.23
CA TYR A 97 -2.41 1.52 -4.94
C TYR A 97 -2.01 0.59 -3.81
N VAL A 98 -2.97 0.20 -3.00
CA VAL A 98 -2.84 -0.85 -1.98
C VAL A 98 -3.82 -1.96 -2.31
N LEU A 99 -3.31 -3.15 -2.64
CA LEU A 99 -4.11 -4.36 -2.71
C LEU A 99 -4.22 -4.97 -1.32
N LEU A 100 -5.44 -5.19 -0.84
CA LEU A 100 -5.74 -5.91 0.39
C LEU A 100 -6.28 -7.30 0.06
N ALA A 101 -5.80 -8.31 0.79
CA ALA A 101 -6.26 -9.69 0.67
C ALA A 101 -6.57 -10.27 2.05
N ASP A 102 -7.46 -11.26 2.07
CA ASP A 102 -7.73 -12.06 3.27
C ASP A 102 -6.53 -12.98 3.54
N PRO A 103 -5.85 -12.87 4.69
CA PRO A 103 -4.66 -13.66 4.99
C PRO A 103 -4.92 -15.17 5.14
N TRP A 104 -6.17 -15.58 5.35
CA TRP A 104 -6.52 -16.99 5.54
C TRP A 104 -6.83 -17.71 4.23
N THR A 105 -7.30 -16.98 3.23
CA THR A 105 -7.76 -17.54 1.94
C THR A 105 -6.94 -17.08 0.75
N GLY A 106 -6.21 -15.97 0.87
CA GLY A 106 -5.52 -15.30 -0.23
C GLY A 106 -6.45 -14.56 -1.19
N THR A 107 -7.77 -14.53 -0.92
CA THR A 107 -8.74 -13.84 -1.78
C THR A 107 -8.54 -12.33 -1.69
N SER A 108 -8.42 -11.67 -2.84
CA SER A 108 -8.38 -10.21 -2.94
C SER A 108 -9.68 -9.60 -2.43
N LYS A 109 -9.58 -8.60 -1.57
CA LYS A 109 -10.71 -7.92 -0.93
C LYS A 109 -10.92 -6.51 -1.47
N ALA A 110 -9.85 -5.73 -1.59
CA ALA A 110 -9.93 -4.38 -2.09
C ALA A 110 -8.66 -3.91 -2.82
N ILE A 111 -8.83 -2.96 -3.72
CA ILE A 111 -7.77 -2.11 -4.26
C ILE A 111 -8.10 -0.68 -3.85
N VAL A 112 -7.22 -0.06 -3.07
CA VAL A 112 -7.37 1.31 -2.55
C VAL A 112 -6.37 2.21 -3.26
N GLU A 113 -6.80 3.37 -3.77
CA GLU A 113 -5.96 4.42 -4.35
C GLU A 113 -5.44 5.43 -3.30
#